data_AF-D0NWK1-F1
#
_entry.id   AF-D0NWK1-F1
#
_cell.length_a   1.000
_cell.length_b   1.000
_cell.length_c   1.000
_cell.angle_alpha   90.00
_cell.angle_beta   90.00
_cell.angle_gamma   90.00
#
_symmetry.space_group_name_H-M   'P 1'
#
loop_
_entity.id
_entity.type
_entity.pdbx_description
1 polymer ?
#
loop_
_entity_poly.entity_id
_entity_poly.type
_entity_poly.pdbx_seq_one_letter_code
_entity_poly.pdbx_strand_id
1 'polypeptide(L)'
;MLGQIRLRRPQSPVVGWVTVLLLVALSASCGWYSQQVVTYSYRGEREVNSVTHDVIVRRQQLLTKLTAPADGSGSSAPVKIMLDPVHVSRVPRETPDDTPKPTPKPTPKRTSPPPKKPTRKPLPNPNVEKLWSPVKTLADLEQLECVAWRQIANCSPRGDFKPKRDATCDRKISPADSGFCEYRHRKTGEVRRLIAAKCKSRASQMGYSCANATMLVRYNLLADDYKPEYPLSFENNRRDFLLENGFIKENTSQPLVLSGQKVAPPASFTKGIAYVVYEQLFLSVYAAIRALRSAGCTLPIELWYREEETNTSHPLLQELRSKYGAYLRVIKDPRAVKFYTKLYAVFYSVFDNLLLLDADNFAARDPTHLFSTEVYNDTGAVFWPDFWMPNRTIFKTKKGSDVWELLGVPFVDMFEQESGQVLVNRVKHTKALHALLHYGLTEPHLPAKFDMLWGDKDLFRFAWMRTNSSFHMIKRPAGSAGLKAPHLNIFCGNTMVQHDPDGEVAFLHRNIVKFLPEGNNTQKLWQYVQQYNMNQDLRYYEVRGDVDHRWFPNIRKCYGKRINYLRAYSLMAIKEFPFAGLEDEIISHVQEAESIVKQSGYVSTVTQPPKTRKIKKK
;
A
#
# COMPACT_ATOMS: atom_id res chain seq x y z
N MET A 1 78.96 25.19 7.85
CA MET A 1 79.24 23.74 7.89
C MET A 1 77.96 23.06 8.36
N LEU A 2 77.21 22.46 7.42
CA LEU A 2 77.09 21.00 7.23
C LEU A 2 76.30 20.30 8.35
N GLY A 3 75.15 19.69 8.01
CA GLY A 3 74.51 18.70 8.91
C GLY A 3 73.02 18.40 8.74
N GLN A 4 72.62 17.90 7.57
CA GLN A 4 71.48 17.03 7.20
C GLN A 4 70.22 16.86 8.12
N ILE A 5 69.07 17.27 7.55
CA ILE A 5 67.88 16.46 7.17
C ILE A 5 67.35 15.39 8.17
N ARG A 6 66.10 15.62 8.65
CA ARG A 6 65.01 14.63 8.53
C ARG A 6 63.64 15.32 8.45
N LEU A 7 62.96 15.07 7.34
CA LEU A 7 61.58 15.45 7.05
C LEU A 7 60.60 14.87 8.08
N ARG A 8 59.77 15.73 8.68
CA ARG A 8 58.39 15.37 9.05
C ARG A 8 57.44 16.29 8.29
N ARG A 9 56.50 15.66 7.59
CA ARG A 9 55.44 16.27 6.77
C ARG A 9 54.70 17.37 7.54
N PRO A 10 54.41 18.54 6.94
CA PRO A 10 53.47 19.47 7.53
C PRO A 10 52.05 18.89 7.42
N GLN A 11 51.38 18.78 8.56
CA GLN A 11 49.93 18.63 8.64
C GLN A 11 49.29 19.81 7.90
N SER A 12 48.47 19.54 6.89
CA SER A 12 47.61 20.58 6.30
C SER A 12 46.44 20.87 7.23
N PRO A 13 46.03 22.14 7.40
CA PRO A 13 44.95 22.51 8.29
C PRO A 13 43.62 22.04 7.69
N VAL A 14 42.79 21.37 8.49
CA VAL A 14 41.40 21.10 8.12
C VAL A 14 40.65 22.43 8.27
N VAL A 15 40.26 23.00 7.13
CA VAL A 15 39.49 24.25 7.07
C VAL A 15 38.01 23.88 6.98
N GLY A 16 37.30 23.99 8.09
CA GLY A 16 35.84 24.05 8.17
C GLY A 16 35.07 22.72 8.06
N TRP A 17 34.05 22.58 8.91
CA TRP A 17 33.02 21.55 8.80
C TRP A 17 31.72 22.23 8.34
N VAL A 18 31.09 21.71 7.29
CA VAL A 18 29.74 22.12 6.89
C VAL A 18 28.80 20.96 7.18
N THR A 19 27.94 21.13 8.19
CA THR A 19 26.86 20.20 8.49
C THR A 19 25.62 20.66 7.73
N VAL A 20 25.23 19.93 6.68
CA VAL A 20 23.99 20.21 5.95
C VAL A 20 22.87 19.38 6.57
N LEU A 21 21.94 20.04 7.26
CA LEU A 21 20.69 19.45 7.73
C LEU A 21 19.69 19.39 6.58
N LEU A 22 19.65 18.26 5.88
CA LEU A 22 18.63 17.97 4.87
C LEU A 22 17.36 17.49 5.58
N LEU A 23 16.43 18.41 5.81
CA LEU A 23 15.05 18.09 6.19
C LEU A 23 14.31 17.54 4.98
N VAL A 24 14.43 16.23 4.75
CA VAL A 24 13.57 15.54 3.78
C VAL A 24 12.22 15.32 4.46
N ALA A 25 11.24 16.16 4.13
CA ALA A 25 9.85 15.93 4.50
C ALA A 25 9.29 14.74 3.68
N LEU A 26 9.62 13.52 4.09
CA LEU A 26 8.88 12.34 3.68
C LEU A 26 7.50 12.41 4.35
N SER A 27 6.45 12.62 3.55
CA SER A 27 5.10 12.31 3.99
C SER A 27 5.00 10.79 4.14
N ALA A 28 5.29 10.27 5.34
CA ALA A 28 5.22 8.85 5.61
C ALA A 28 4.47 8.58 6.91
N SER A 29 3.40 7.80 6.76
CA SER A 29 2.48 7.33 7.79
C SER A 29 3.05 6.20 8.66
N CYS A 30 4.36 6.15 8.88
CA CYS A 30 5.01 5.25 9.83
C CYS A 30 5.83 6.11 10.78
N GLY A 31 5.56 6.01 12.08
CA GLY A 31 6.09 6.85 13.17
C GLY A 31 7.60 6.82 13.44
N TRP A 32 8.44 6.90 12.41
CA TRP A 32 9.88 7.06 12.50
C TRP A 32 10.33 8.08 11.43
N TYR A 33 10.99 9.16 11.85
CA TYR A 33 11.75 10.01 10.93
C TYR A 33 13.16 9.43 10.82
N SER A 34 13.63 9.15 9.60
CA SER A 34 15.05 9.06 9.32
C SER A 34 15.52 10.46 8.98
N GLN A 35 16.38 11.04 9.83
CA GLN A 35 17.18 12.20 9.45
C GLN A 35 18.53 11.70 8.97
N GLN A 36 18.89 12.06 7.74
CA GLN A 36 20.23 11.84 7.23
C GLN A 36 21.06 13.09 7.49
N VAL A 37 22.04 12.98 8.38
CA VAL A 37 23.06 14.02 8.54
C VAL A 37 24.25 13.60 7.69
N VAL A 38 24.51 14.36 6.63
CA VAL A 38 25.68 14.16 5.79
C VAL A 38 26.74 15.16 6.21
N THR A 39 27.83 14.65 6.77
CA THR A 39 29.00 15.47 7.09
C THR A 39 29.96 15.38 5.92
N TYR A 40 30.27 16.53 5.32
CA TYR A 40 31.25 16.63 4.24
C TYR A 40 32.59 17.13 4.78
N SER A 41 33.67 16.51 4.33
CA SER A 41 35.04 16.95 4.60
C SER A 41 35.67 17.44 3.30
N TYR A 42 36.05 18.72 3.27
CA TYR A 42 36.66 19.36 2.11
C TYR A 42 38.16 19.58 2.33
N ARG A 43 38.94 19.56 1.24
CA ARG A 43 40.33 20.02 1.22
C ARG A 43 40.50 20.92 0.01
N GLY A 44 40.46 22.24 0.23
CA GLY A 44 40.27 23.22 -0.85
C GLY A 44 38.85 23.11 -1.43
N GLU A 45 38.71 23.25 -2.75
CA GLU A 45 37.40 23.18 -3.46
C GLU A 45 36.94 21.75 -3.82
N ARG A 46 37.63 20.70 -3.34
CA ARG A 46 37.27 19.29 -3.62
C ARG A 46 36.78 18.58 -2.35
N GLU A 47 35.66 17.87 -2.48
CA GLU A 47 35.14 16.93 -1.47
C GLU A 47 36.11 15.74 -1.36
N VAL A 48 36.59 15.45 -0.14
CA VAL A 48 37.55 14.36 0.12
C VAL A 48 36.88 13.16 0.77
N ASN A 49 35.83 13.40 1.57
CA ASN A 49 35.02 12.35 2.21
C ASN A 49 33.63 12.88 2.56
N SER A 50 32.63 12.01 2.53
CA SER A 50 31.33 12.23 3.16
C SER A 50 30.93 11.06 4.04
N VAL A 51 30.41 11.36 5.23
CA VAL A 51 29.90 10.36 6.18
C VAL A 51 28.43 10.67 6.45
N THR A 52 27.56 9.77 6.01
CA THR A 52 26.12 9.82 6.29
C THR A 52 25.82 9.08 7.59
N HIS A 53 25.24 9.79 8.56
CA HIS A 53 24.70 9.23 9.78
C HIS A 53 23.18 9.18 9.69
N ASP A 54 22.60 8.00 9.89
CA ASP A 54 21.16 7.85 10.09
C ASP A 54 20.84 8.12 11.57
N VAL A 55 20.14 9.21 11.84
CA VAL A 55 19.66 9.52 13.19
C VAL A 55 18.16 9.25 13.25
N ILE A 56 17.78 8.31 14.11
CA ILE A 56 16.39 7.94 14.36
C ILE A 56 15.94 8.66 15.65
N VAL A 57 15.04 9.64 15.55
CA VAL A 57 14.58 10.42 16.72
C VAL A 57 13.07 10.34 16.90
N ARG A 58 12.62 10.05 18.14
CA ARG A 58 11.21 10.09 18.54
C ARG A 58 10.82 11.56 18.83
N ARG A 59 9.74 12.09 18.24
CA ARG A 59 9.32 13.51 18.33
C ARG A 59 9.24 14.06 19.76
N GLN A 60 8.98 13.22 20.77
CA GLN A 60 8.95 13.65 22.17
C GLN A 60 10.32 14.05 22.72
N GLN A 61 11.43 13.45 22.28
CA GLN A 61 12.76 13.78 22.82
C GLN A 61 13.33 15.10 22.28
N LEU A 62 12.86 15.57 21.11
CA LEU A 62 13.32 16.81 20.49
C LEU A 62 12.63 18.04 21.11
N LEU A 63 11.37 17.91 21.53
CA LEU A 63 10.66 18.96 22.25
C LEU A 63 11.14 19.10 23.69
N THR A 64 11.41 17.99 24.42
CA THR A 64 11.88 18.07 25.80
C THR A 64 13.32 18.61 25.93
N LYS A 65 14.16 18.47 24.89
CA LYS A 65 15.51 19.07 24.86
C LYS A 65 15.54 20.53 24.38
N LEU A 66 14.47 21.00 23.73
CA LEU A 66 14.31 22.41 23.33
C LEU A 66 13.56 23.25 24.37
N THR A 67 13.01 22.63 25.41
CA THR A 67 12.27 23.31 26.51
C THR A 67 12.86 23.05 27.89
N ALA A 68 14.08 22.53 28.00
CA ALA A 68 14.79 22.50 29.29
C ALA A 68 15.30 23.91 29.60
N PRO A 69 14.86 24.57 30.69
CA PRO A 69 15.41 25.86 31.08
C PRO A 69 16.84 25.66 31.60
N ALA A 70 17.77 26.49 31.12
CA ALA A 70 19.03 26.71 31.80
C ALA A 70 18.75 27.58 33.03
N ASP A 71 19.15 27.12 34.21
CA ASP A 71 19.18 27.90 35.44
C ASP A 71 20.04 29.16 35.25
N GLY A 72 19.57 30.30 35.79
CA GLY A 72 20.42 31.48 36.01
C GLY A 72 19.79 32.85 35.74
N SER A 73 19.01 33.33 36.70
CA SER A 73 18.82 34.74 37.12
C SER A 73 18.45 35.83 36.10
N GLY A 74 17.29 36.48 36.34
CA GLY A 74 17.19 37.95 36.24
C GLY A 74 16.10 38.54 35.33
N SER A 75 15.02 39.01 35.97
CA SER A 75 14.10 40.08 35.56
C SER A 75 13.13 39.87 34.37
N SER A 76 11.85 40.03 34.69
CA SER A 76 10.67 39.83 33.84
C SER A 76 10.18 41.13 33.17
N ALA A 77 10.03 41.13 31.84
CA ALA A 77 8.98 41.85 31.12
C ALA A 77 8.81 41.27 29.69
N PRO A 78 7.58 40.94 29.21
CA PRO A 78 7.39 40.37 27.89
C PRO A 78 7.27 41.47 26.81
N VAL A 79 8.15 41.40 25.79
CA VAL A 79 8.04 42.21 24.57
C VAL A 79 6.94 41.64 23.68
N LYS A 80 5.93 42.48 23.42
CA LYS A 80 4.76 42.23 22.56
C LYS A 80 5.14 42.60 21.13
N ILE A 81 5.26 41.64 20.21
CA ILE A 81 5.36 41.92 18.78
C ILE A 81 3.95 41.86 18.20
N MET A 82 3.35 43.03 17.98
CA MET A 82 2.12 43.24 17.22
C MET A 82 2.40 43.05 15.73
N LEU A 83 1.53 42.32 15.03
CA LEU A 83 1.36 42.39 13.58
C LEU A 83 -0.05 42.96 13.34
N ASP A 84 -0.10 44.13 12.71
CA ASP A 84 -1.33 44.86 12.41
C ASP A 84 -2.17 44.16 11.31
N PRO A 85 -3.51 44.16 11.42
CA PRO A 85 -4.40 43.68 10.37
C PRO A 85 -4.72 44.79 9.35
N VAL A 86 -4.58 44.45 8.06
CA VAL A 86 -4.99 45.32 6.94
C VAL A 86 -6.52 45.34 6.78
N HIS A 87 -7.03 46.55 6.58
CA HIS A 87 -8.41 46.97 6.36
C HIS A 87 -9.23 46.15 5.35
N VAL A 88 -10.48 45.82 5.72
CA VAL A 88 -11.57 45.46 4.81
C VAL A 88 -12.64 46.55 4.91
N SER A 89 -12.83 47.30 3.83
CA SER A 89 -13.83 48.37 3.75
C SER A 89 -15.26 47.81 3.64
N ARG A 90 -16.16 48.34 4.48
CA ARG A 90 -17.63 48.15 4.45
C ARG A 90 -18.28 49.22 3.58
N VAL A 91 -19.31 48.86 2.82
CA VAL A 91 -20.50 49.70 2.50
C VAL A 91 -21.70 48.74 2.22
N PRO A 92 -22.99 49.16 2.25
CA PRO A 92 -23.91 48.99 3.39
C PRO A 92 -25.16 48.14 3.08
N ARG A 93 -25.93 47.82 4.15
CA ARG A 93 -27.25 47.18 4.09
C ARG A 93 -28.33 48.20 3.74
N GLU A 94 -29.18 47.85 2.78
CA GLU A 94 -30.52 48.41 2.62
C GLU A 94 -31.56 47.28 2.74
N THR A 95 -32.56 47.49 3.58
CA THR A 95 -33.84 46.76 3.60
C THR A 95 -34.89 47.64 2.93
N PRO A 96 -35.80 47.08 2.11
CA PRO A 96 -37.20 47.22 2.50
C PRO A 96 -38.16 46.09 2.06
N ASP A 97 -39.10 45.82 2.96
CA ASP A 97 -40.56 45.83 2.80
C ASP A 97 -41.31 44.77 1.94
N ASP A 98 -42.36 44.24 2.56
CA ASP A 98 -43.33 43.27 2.07
C ASP A 98 -44.46 43.98 1.30
N THR A 99 -44.72 43.59 0.05
CA THR A 99 -46.07 43.35 -0.50
C THR A 99 -46.03 42.96 -1.99
N PRO A 100 -46.97 42.11 -2.47
CA PRO A 100 -46.89 41.48 -3.78
C PRO A 100 -47.62 42.27 -4.88
N LYS A 101 -46.99 42.38 -6.06
CA LYS A 101 -47.61 42.92 -7.30
C LYS A 101 -47.41 41.96 -8.49
N PRO A 102 -48.33 41.99 -9.48
CA PRO A 102 -48.77 40.83 -10.25
C PRO A 102 -47.86 40.44 -11.42
N THR A 103 -47.98 39.17 -11.81
CA THR A 103 -47.22 38.48 -12.85
C THR A 103 -47.48 39.02 -14.26
N PRO A 104 -46.44 39.36 -15.07
CA PRO A 104 -46.59 39.59 -16.50
C PRO A 104 -46.51 38.29 -17.32
N LYS A 105 -47.27 38.25 -18.42
CA LYS A 105 -47.43 37.14 -19.38
C LYS A 105 -46.12 36.63 -20.02
N PRO A 106 -46.07 35.35 -20.47
CA PRO A 106 -44.88 34.72 -21.02
C PRO A 106 -44.56 35.15 -22.46
N THR A 107 -43.30 35.51 -22.72
CA THR A 107 -42.71 35.75 -24.04
C THR A 107 -42.11 34.45 -24.62
N PRO A 108 -42.07 34.25 -25.96
CA PRO A 108 -41.75 32.96 -26.56
C PRO A 108 -40.30 32.51 -26.37
N LYS A 109 -40.13 31.19 -26.15
CA LYS A 109 -38.84 30.51 -26.06
C LYS A 109 -37.99 30.73 -27.31
N ARG A 110 -36.79 31.28 -27.13
CA ARG A 110 -35.71 31.27 -28.11
C ARG A 110 -35.16 29.83 -28.19
N THR A 111 -35.40 29.17 -29.33
CA THR A 111 -34.88 27.82 -29.62
C THR A 111 -33.35 27.81 -29.57
N SER A 112 -32.80 26.94 -28.72
CA SER A 112 -31.37 26.62 -28.70
C SER A 112 -30.98 25.88 -29.99
N PRO A 113 -29.78 26.10 -30.55
CA PRO A 113 -29.31 25.31 -31.68
C PRO A 113 -29.18 23.84 -31.27
N PRO A 114 -29.40 22.89 -32.20
CA PRO A 114 -29.26 21.47 -31.90
C PRO A 114 -27.82 21.14 -31.43
N PRO A 115 -27.66 20.17 -30.51
CA PRO A 115 -26.33 19.77 -30.05
C PRO A 115 -25.52 19.28 -31.25
N LYS A 116 -24.33 19.87 -31.45
CA LYS A 116 -23.37 19.39 -32.44
C LYS A 116 -23.15 17.90 -32.22
N LYS A 117 -23.42 17.09 -33.24
CA LYS A 117 -23.06 15.65 -33.27
C LYS A 117 -21.64 15.50 -32.74
N PRO A 118 -21.35 14.53 -31.87
CA PRO A 118 -19.99 14.31 -31.39
C PRO A 118 -19.11 14.08 -32.61
N THR A 119 -18.18 14.99 -32.86
CA THR A 119 -17.17 14.85 -33.89
C THR A 119 -16.44 13.55 -33.61
N ARG A 120 -16.68 12.54 -34.45
CA ARG A 120 -15.99 11.26 -34.42
C ARG A 120 -14.50 11.60 -34.40
N LYS A 121 -13.80 11.27 -33.31
CA LYS A 121 -12.35 11.48 -33.25
C LYS A 121 -11.75 10.79 -34.49
N PRO A 122 -10.91 11.48 -35.28
CA PRO A 122 -10.30 10.87 -36.45
C PRO A 122 -9.60 9.57 -36.05
N LEU A 123 -9.87 8.51 -36.79
CA LEU A 123 -9.22 7.21 -36.59
C LEU A 123 -7.70 7.42 -36.73
N PRO A 124 -6.87 6.84 -35.84
CA PRO A 124 -5.42 6.98 -35.93
C PRO A 124 -4.90 6.52 -37.28
N ASN A 125 -3.88 7.22 -37.82
CA ASN A 125 -3.21 6.81 -39.06
C ASN A 125 -2.63 5.38 -38.88
N PRO A 126 -3.02 4.38 -39.70
CA PRO A 126 -2.59 3.00 -39.57
C PRO A 126 -1.06 2.82 -39.55
N ASN A 127 -0.33 3.65 -40.31
CA ASN A 127 1.13 3.60 -40.37
C ASN A 127 1.77 4.04 -39.05
N VAL A 128 1.14 4.95 -38.31
CA VAL A 128 1.63 5.39 -36.99
C VAL A 128 1.35 4.32 -35.93
N GLU A 129 0.17 3.68 -35.97
CA GLU A 129 -0.15 2.62 -35.01
C GLU A 129 0.74 1.39 -35.19
N LYS A 130 1.16 1.07 -36.43
CA LYS A 130 2.15 0.02 -36.67
C LYS A 130 3.44 0.23 -35.87
N LEU A 131 3.90 1.48 -35.74
CA LEU A 131 5.11 1.81 -34.97
C LEU A 131 4.93 1.56 -33.46
N TRP A 132 3.70 1.57 -32.95
CA TRP A 132 3.36 1.31 -31.54
C TRP A 132 3.00 -0.15 -31.26
N SER A 133 3.22 -1.06 -32.23
CA SER A 133 2.92 -2.47 -32.05
C SER A 133 3.64 -3.02 -30.81
N PRO A 134 2.92 -3.71 -29.91
CA PRO A 134 3.50 -4.19 -28.66
C PRO A 134 4.55 -5.28 -28.93
N VAL A 135 5.63 -5.25 -28.17
CA VAL A 135 6.60 -6.34 -28.12
C VAL A 135 5.97 -7.50 -27.37
N LYS A 136 5.99 -8.70 -27.97
CA LYS A 136 5.30 -9.89 -27.43
C LYS A 136 6.21 -10.94 -26.82
N THR A 137 7.52 -10.90 -27.14
CA THR A 137 8.46 -11.93 -26.70
C THR A 137 9.79 -11.30 -26.30
N LEU A 138 10.53 -11.97 -25.41
CA LEU A 138 11.87 -11.55 -25.02
C LEU A 138 12.84 -11.60 -26.21
N ALA A 139 12.69 -12.60 -27.09
CA ALA A 139 13.51 -12.72 -28.30
C ALA A 139 13.34 -11.51 -29.24
N ASP A 140 12.10 -11.04 -29.45
CA ASP A 140 11.82 -9.82 -30.23
C ASP A 140 12.40 -8.58 -29.53
N LEU A 141 12.24 -8.47 -28.22
CA LEU A 141 12.82 -7.36 -27.44
C LEU A 141 14.34 -7.27 -27.56
N GLU A 142 15.04 -8.41 -27.58
CA GLU A 142 16.51 -8.48 -27.69
C GLU A 142 17.03 -8.09 -29.08
N GLN A 143 16.17 -8.13 -30.10
CA GLN A 143 16.51 -7.61 -31.44
C GLN A 143 16.34 -6.09 -31.56
N LEU A 144 15.79 -5.41 -30.55
CA LEU A 144 15.59 -3.97 -30.58
C LEU A 144 16.83 -3.23 -30.07
N GLU A 145 17.34 -2.31 -30.87
CA GLU A 145 18.40 -1.38 -30.47
C GLU A 145 17.87 0.05 -30.39
N CYS A 146 18.29 0.79 -29.36
CA CYS A 146 17.84 2.16 -29.18
C CYS A 146 18.43 3.06 -30.27
N VAL A 147 17.58 3.89 -30.88
CA VAL A 147 17.98 4.89 -31.88
C VAL A 147 18.07 6.27 -31.23
N ALA A 148 17.00 6.72 -30.59
CA ALA A 148 16.93 8.06 -30.01
C ALA A 148 15.76 8.22 -29.03
N TRP A 149 15.85 9.25 -28.20
CA TRP A 149 14.69 9.88 -27.59
C TRP A 149 14.04 10.85 -28.59
N ARG A 150 12.73 10.70 -28.82
CA ARG A 150 11.94 11.59 -29.66
C ARG A 150 11.02 12.46 -28.80
N GLN A 151 11.17 13.78 -28.92
CA GLN A 151 10.33 14.72 -28.18
C GLN A 151 9.04 15.02 -28.95
N ILE A 152 7.93 15.11 -28.21
CA ILE A 152 6.62 15.52 -28.75
C ILE A 152 5.98 16.63 -27.90
N ALA A 153 4.99 17.29 -28.50
CA ALA A 153 4.19 18.34 -27.86
C ALA A 153 2.97 17.78 -27.10
N ASN A 154 2.32 18.67 -26.34
CA ASN A 154 0.97 18.48 -25.80
C ASN A 154 0.76 17.25 -24.91
N CYS A 155 1.81 16.75 -24.27
CA CYS A 155 1.73 15.62 -23.32
C CYS A 155 1.13 14.34 -23.94
N SER A 156 1.15 14.22 -25.27
CA SER A 156 0.54 13.14 -26.02
C SER A 156 1.61 12.38 -26.80
N PRO A 157 1.85 11.08 -26.50
CA PRO A 157 2.74 10.17 -27.23
C PRO A 157 2.51 10.14 -28.74
N ARG A 158 1.29 10.47 -29.16
CA ARG A 158 0.82 10.51 -30.55
C ARG A 158 0.65 11.95 -31.07
N GLY A 159 1.16 12.94 -30.34
CA GLY A 159 1.10 14.35 -30.71
C GLY A 159 2.22 14.76 -31.67
N ASP A 160 2.26 16.05 -31.98
CA ASP A 160 3.21 16.62 -32.94
C ASP A 160 4.66 16.55 -32.45
N PHE A 161 5.57 16.26 -33.37
CA PHE A 161 7.00 16.18 -33.10
C PHE A 161 7.60 17.54 -32.73
N LYS A 162 8.63 17.50 -31.87
CA LYS A 162 9.47 18.64 -31.53
C LYS A 162 10.96 18.29 -31.73
N PRO A 163 11.43 18.13 -32.99
CA PRO A 163 12.73 17.54 -33.31
C PRO A 163 13.92 18.26 -32.68
N LYS A 164 13.80 19.59 -32.44
CA LYS A 164 14.83 20.41 -31.78
C LYS A 164 15.16 19.96 -30.35
N ARG A 165 14.38 19.06 -29.76
CA ARG A 165 14.55 18.53 -28.39
C ARG A 165 14.69 17.00 -28.36
N ASP A 166 14.86 16.39 -29.52
CA ASP A 166 15.30 14.99 -29.61
C ASP A 166 16.67 14.84 -28.94
N ALA A 167 16.98 13.64 -28.47
CA ALA A 167 18.22 13.40 -27.76
C ALA A 167 18.73 11.96 -27.99
N THR A 168 19.97 11.73 -27.59
CA THR A 168 20.58 10.41 -27.60
C THR A 168 19.89 9.47 -26.61
N CYS A 169 20.15 8.17 -26.77
CA CYS A 169 19.60 7.13 -25.90
C CYS A 169 20.00 7.26 -24.42
N ASP A 170 21.12 7.94 -24.12
CA ASP A 170 21.65 8.08 -22.77
C ASP A 170 20.99 9.21 -21.97
N ARG A 171 20.23 10.09 -22.64
CA ARG A 171 19.50 11.16 -21.95
C ARG A 171 18.50 10.55 -20.96
N LYS A 172 18.64 10.93 -19.69
CA LYS A 172 17.64 10.61 -18.66
C LYS A 172 16.31 11.29 -18.99
N ILE A 173 15.23 10.52 -18.90
CA ILE A 173 13.88 11.03 -19.16
C ILE A 173 13.34 11.64 -17.87
N SER A 174 12.97 12.92 -17.92
CA SER A 174 12.42 13.66 -16.79
C SER A 174 10.93 13.36 -16.57
N PRO A 175 10.38 13.45 -15.34
CA PRO A 175 8.95 13.34 -15.10
C PRO A 175 8.07 14.36 -15.84
N ALA A 176 8.66 15.49 -16.25
CA ALA A 176 7.99 16.52 -17.04
C ALA A 176 8.07 16.28 -18.55
N ASP A 177 8.86 15.30 -19.00
CA ASP A 177 9.06 15.03 -20.42
C ASP A 177 7.80 14.46 -21.08
N SER A 178 7.72 14.70 -22.38
CA SER A 178 6.67 14.19 -23.27
C SER A 178 7.38 13.72 -24.53
N GLY A 179 7.30 12.43 -24.83
CA GLY A 179 8.12 11.83 -25.87
C GLY A 179 8.01 10.33 -25.85
N PHE A 180 8.92 9.67 -26.56
CA PHE A 180 9.03 8.21 -26.56
C PHE A 180 10.44 7.80 -26.96
N CYS A 181 10.76 6.54 -26.70
CA CYS A 181 11.99 5.92 -27.16
C CYS A 181 11.77 5.26 -28.52
N GLU A 182 12.58 5.65 -29.49
CA GLU A 182 12.60 5.04 -30.81
C GLU A 182 13.63 3.92 -30.82
N TYR A 183 13.20 2.73 -31.25
CA TYR A 183 14.04 1.55 -31.39
C TYR A 183 13.99 1.06 -32.83
N ARG A 184 15.05 0.37 -33.25
CA ARG A 184 15.15 -0.30 -34.54
C ARG A 184 15.36 -1.79 -34.32
N HIS A 185 14.67 -2.62 -35.08
CA HIS A 185 14.91 -4.04 -35.09
C HIS A 185 16.17 -4.35 -35.93
N ARG A 186 17.16 -5.01 -35.33
CA ARG A 186 18.48 -5.28 -35.94
C ARG A 186 18.41 -6.02 -37.28
N LYS A 187 17.54 -7.05 -37.39
CA LYS A 187 17.41 -7.86 -38.61
C LYS A 187 16.55 -7.24 -39.70
N THR A 188 15.36 -6.73 -39.36
CA THR A 188 14.38 -6.24 -40.34
C THR A 188 14.53 -4.76 -40.66
N GLY A 189 15.27 -4.00 -39.85
CA GLY A 189 15.35 -2.54 -39.93
C GLY A 189 14.07 -1.82 -39.51
N GLU A 190 13.03 -2.54 -39.05
CA GLU A 190 11.75 -1.96 -38.65
C GLU A 190 11.92 -1.01 -37.45
N VAL A 191 11.30 0.16 -37.52
CA VAL A 191 11.30 1.14 -36.42
C VAL A 191 10.10 0.93 -35.51
N ARG A 192 10.31 0.94 -34.19
CA ARG A 192 9.27 0.87 -33.17
C ARG A 192 9.36 2.00 -32.17
N ARG A 193 8.21 2.36 -31.58
CA ARG A 193 8.07 3.37 -30.53
C ARG A 193 7.69 2.68 -29.24
N LEU A 194 8.52 2.86 -28.22
CA LEU A 194 8.36 2.24 -26.91
C LEU A 194 8.45 3.29 -25.80
N ILE A 195 7.95 2.93 -24.61
CA ILE A 195 8.14 3.69 -23.36
C ILE A 195 7.73 5.17 -23.49
N ALA A 196 6.46 5.36 -23.87
CA ALA A 196 5.86 6.68 -23.97
C ALA A 196 5.98 7.47 -22.65
N ALA A 197 6.45 8.71 -22.71
CA ALA A 197 6.28 9.70 -21.63
C ALA A 197 5.06 10.55 -21.91
N LYS A 198 4.22 10.72 -20.89
CA LYS A 198 3.21 11.78 -20.85
C LYS A 198 3.65 12.75 -19.76
N CYS A 199 3.36 14.04 -19.90
CA CYS A 199 3.69 14.98 -18.83
C CYS A 199 3.11 14.50 -17.51
N LYS A 200 3.93 14.48 -16.44
CA LYS A 200 3.51 14.04 -15.11
C LYS A 200 3.01 12.58 -15.05
N SER A 201 3.38 11.71 -16.00
CA SER A 201 3.10 10.27 -15.91
C SER A 201 4.07 9.52 -15.02
N ARG A 202 5.33 9.97 -14.97
CA ARG A 202 6.41 9.24 -14.33
C ARG A 202 6.57 9.65 -12.87
N ALA A 203 6.91 8.69 -12.01
CA ALA A 203 7.33 8.98 -10.65
C ALA A 203 8.69 9.72 -10.67
N SER A 204 8.93 10.65 -9.76
CA SER A 204 10.19 11.41 -9.70
C SER A 204 11.42 10.53 -9.44
N GLN A 205 11.20 9.33 -8.91
CA GLN A 205 12.21 8.33 -8.57
C GLN A 205 12.58 7.44 -9.78
N MET A 206 11.80 7.47 -10.87
CA MET A 206 12.11 6.74 -12.10
C MET A 206 13.23 7.44 -12.87
N GLY A 207 14.47 7.02 -12.63
CA GLY A 207 15.64 7.49 -13.37
C GLY A 207 16.09 6.49 -14.42
N TYR A 208 15.53 6.55 -15.63
CA TYR A 208 15.95 5.72 -16.76
C TYR A 208 16.06 6.53 -18.05
N SER A 209 16.76 5.99 -19.04
CA SER A 209 16.99 6.56 -20.37
C SER A 209 16.51 5.58 -21.43
N CYS A 210 16.43 5.98 -22.70
CA CYS A 210 16.07 5.03 -23.75
C CYS A 210 17.10 3.89 -23.92
N ALA A 211 18.34 4.06 -23.48
CA ALA A 211 19.32 2.98 -23.50
C ALA A 211 18.91 1.79 -22.62
N ASN A 212 18.21 2.02 -21.50
CA ASN A 212 17.83 0.96 -20.56
C ASN A 212 16.31 0.82 -20.35
N ALA A 213 15.48 1.60 -21.05
CA ALA A 213 14.03 1.60 -20.88
C ALA A 213 13.36 0.26 -21.26
N THR A 214 14.02 -0.58 -22.08
CA THR A 214 13.57 -1.95 -22.37
C THR A 214 13.44 -2.82 -21.12
N MET A 215 14.07 -2.46 -19.99
CA MET A 215 13.87 -3.17 -18.72
C MET A 215 12.40 -3.18 -18.28
N LEU A 216 11.61 -2.15 -18.61
CA LEU A 216 10.18 -2.09 -18.28
C LEU A 216 9.39 -3.13 -19.08
N VAL A 217 9.67 -3.21 -20.39
CA VAL A 217 9.05 -4.22 -21.28
C VAL A 217 9.52 -5.62 -20.89
N ARG A 218 10.81 -5.81 -20.61
CA ARG A 218 11.36 -7.09 -20.16
C ARG A 218 10.65 -7.55 -18.88
N TYR A 219 10.44 -6.65 -17.92
CA TYR A 219 9.78 -6.97 -16.67
C TYR A 219 8.34 -7.45 -16.89
N ASN A 220 7.56 -6.80 -17.76
CA ASN A 220 6.21 -7.29 -18.02
C ASN A 220 6.18 -8.62 -18.79
N LEU A 221 7.09 -8.84 -19.74
CA LEU A 221 7.15 -10.09 -20.51
C LEU A 221 7.54 -11.28 -19.64
N LEU A 222 8.40 -11.07 -18.64
CA LEU A 222 8.78 -12.11 -17.69
C LEU A 222 7.61 -12.58 -16.82
N ALA A 223 6.54 -11.79 -16.68
CA ALA A 223 5.38 -12.18 -15.87
C ALA A 223 4.63 -13.38 -16.45
N ASP A 224 4.67 -13.59 -17.77
CA ASP A 224 3.89 -14.64 -18.45
C ASP A 224 4.44 -16.05 -18.19
N ASP A 225 5.76 -16.14 -18.04
CA ASP A 225 6.51 -17.41 -17.92
C ASP A 225 7.29 -17.52 -16.61
N TYR A 226 7.03 -16.62 -15.64
CA TYR A 226 7.75 -16.64 -14.37
C TYR A 226 7.57 -17.96 -13.64
N LYS A 227 8.68 -18.53 -13.17
CA LYS A 227 8.71 -19.71 -12.30
C LYS A 227 9.61 -19.42 -11.11
N PRO A 228 9.11 -19.53 -9.86
CA PRO A 228 9.98 -19.46 -8.69
C PRO A 228 10.93 -20.67 -8.66
N GLU A 229 12.05 -20.51 -7.95
CA GLU A 229 13.03 -21.60 -7.74
C GLU A 229 12.39 -22.81 -7.06
N TYR A 230 11.54 -22.57 -6.05
CA TYR A 230 10.69 -23.59 -5.47
C TYR A 230 9.33 -23.60 -6.20
N PRO A 231 9.07 -24.55 -7.11
CA PRO A 231 7.89 -24.49 -7.97
C PRO A 231 6.59 -24.70 -7.18
N LEU A 232 5.51 -24.08 -7.65
CA LEU A 232 4.18 -24.35 -7.09
C LEU A 232 3.81 -25.82 -7.28
N SER A 233 3.61 -26.52 -6.17
CA SER A 233 3.01 -27.85 -6.14
C SER A 233 2.11 -27.96 -4.92
N PHE A 234 0.83 -28.27 -5.13
CA PHE A 234 -0.14 -28.45 -4.05
C PHE A 234 0.23 -29.65 -3.16
N GLU A 235 0.82 -30.69 -3.75
CA GLU A 235 1.36 -31.83 -3.02
C GLU A 235 2.56 -31.41 -2.14
N ASN A 236 3.49 -30.63 -2.69
CA ASN A 236 4.63 -30.12 -1.92
C ASN A 236 4.16 -29.21 -0.77
N ASN A 237 3.20 -28.32 -1.03
CA ASN A 237 2.63 -27.45 0.00
C ASN A 237 1.98 -28.27 1.13
N ARG A 238 1.29 -29.37 0.80
CA ARG A 238 0.71 -30.29 1.79
C ARG A 238 1.77 -31.04 2.57
N ARG A 239 2.80 -31.57 1.89
CA ARG A 239 3.93 -32.23 2.53
C ARG A 239 4.62 -31.27 3.50
N ASP A 240 4.94 -30.05 3.05
CA ASP A 240 5.59 -29.02 3.87
C ASP A 240 4.72 -28.62 5.07
N PHE A 241 3.41 -28.40 4.87
CA PHE A 241 2.48 -28.12 5.96
C PHE A 241 2.53 -29.22 7.04
N LEU A 242 2.49 -30.48 6.63
CA LEU A 242 2.48 -31.62 7.55
C LEU A 242 3.81 -31.78 8.29
N LEU A 243 4.95 -31.55 7.61
CA LEU A 243 6.28 -31.59 8.21
C LEU A 243 6.50 -30.43 9.18
N GLU A 244 6.20 -29.19 8.76
CA GLU A 244 6.39 -27.97 9.56
C GLU A 244 5.54 -27.98 10.84
N ASN A 245 4.39 -28.66 10.82
CA ASN A 245 3.54 -28.83 11.98
C ASN A 245 3.75 -30.15 12.73
N GLY A 246 4.74 -30.96 12.35
CA GLY A 246 5.13 -32.17 13.09
C GLY A 246 4.13 -33.33 13.00
N PHE A 247 3.28 -33.38 11.98
CA PHE A 247 2.33 -34.47 11.76
C PHE A 247 2.95 -35.67 11.04
N ILE A 248 4.07 -35.47 10.35
CA ILE A 248 4.84 -36.52 9.69
C ILE A 248 6.30 -36.41 10.16
N LYS A 249 6.87 -37.53 10.59
CA LYS A 249 8.32 -37.66 10.85
C LYS A 249 8.77 -38.98 10.23
N GLU A 250 9.71 -38.93 9.28
CA GLU A 250 10.32 -40.12 8.66
C GLU A 250 9.29 -41.19 8.24
N ASN A 251 8.26 -40.78 7.48
CA ASN A 251 7.17 -41.64 6.98
C ASN A 251 6.22 -42.26 8.03
N THR A 252 6.22 -41.79 9.28
CA THR A 252 5.22 -42.18 10.29
C THR A 252 4.36 -41.00 10.71
N SER A 253 3.04 -41.24 10.82
CA SER A 253 2.07 -40.27 11.36
C SER A 253 2.09 -40.35 12.89
N GLN A 254 2.37 -39.24 13.57
CA GLN A 254 2.32 -39.16 15.03
C GLN A 254 1.27 -38.14 15.50
N PRO A 255 0.54 -38.42 16.59
CA PRO A 255 -0.33 -37.43 17.21
C PRO A 255 0.52 -36.33 17.82
N LEU A 256 0.37 -35.09 17.34
CA LEU A 256 1.03 -33.93 17.94
C LEU A 256 0.32 -33.57 19.25
N VAL A 257 1.05 -33.50 20.35
CA VAL A 257 0.53 -33.02 21.64
C VAL A 257 1.17 -31.67 21.95
N LEU A 258 0.37 -30.61 22.01
CA LEU A 258 0.79 -29.27 22.39
C LEU A 258 0.05 -28.87 23.67
N SER A 259 0.79 -28.50 24.72
CA SER A 259 0.21 -28.09 26.01
C SER A 259 -0.82 -29.08 26.57
N GLY A 260 -0.56 -30.38 26.42
CA GLY A 260 -1.46 -31.46 26.86
C GLY A 260 -2.67 -31.72 25.95
N GLN A 261 -2.86 -30.95 24.87
CA GLN A 261 -3.94 -31.13 23.91
C GLN A 261 -3.45 -31.84 22.65
N LYS A 262 -4.23 -32.82 22.17
CA LYS A 262 -3.98 -33.48 20.89
C LYS A 262 -4.39 -32.54 19.77
N VAL A 263 -3.42 -32.17 18.94
CA VAL A 263 -3.63 -31.38 17.72
C VAL A 263 -3.59 -32.34 16.54
N ALA A 264 -4.61 -32.25 15.70
CA ALA A 264 -4.72 -33.01 14.46
C ALA A 264 -4.56 -32.09 13.24
N PRO A 265 -4.13 -32.61 12.08
CA PRO A 265 -4.20 -31.87 10.84
C PRO A 265 -5.66 -31.53 10.48
N PRO A 266 -5.92 -30.50 9.66
CA PRO A 266 -7.25 -30.19 9.17
C PRO A 266 -7.90 -31.40 8.49
N ALA A 267 -9.22 -31.58 8.70
CA ALA A 267 -9.97 -32.65 8.04
C ALA A 267 -10.03 -32.49 6.51
N SER A 268 -9.86 -31.26 6.01
CA SER A 268 -9.82 -30.94 4.59
C SER A 268 -8.87 -29.78 4.32
N PHE A 269 -8.23 -29.81 3.15
CA PHE A 269 -7.41 -28.72 2.62
C PHE A 269 -8.15 -27.89 1.55
N THR A 270 -9.46 -28.08 1.39
CA THR A 270 -10.21 -27.37 0.34
C THR A 270 -10.38 -25.89 0.64
N LYS A 271 -10.59 -25.50 1.91
CA LYS A 271 -10.85 -24.11 2.33
C LYS A 271 -10.08 -23.79 3.60
N GLY A 272 -9.52 -22.59 3.67
CA GLY A 272 -8.87 -22.10 4.89
C GLY A 272 -8.57 -20.62 4.86
N ILE A 273 -8.02 -20.14 5.97
CA ILE A 273 -7.65 -18.74 6.17
C ILE A 273 -6.12 -18.68 6.34
N ALA A 274 -5.48 -17.62 5.82
CA ALA A 274 -4.09 -17.33 6.13
C ALA A 274 -3.96 -15.93 6.75
N TYR A 275 -3.13 -15.84 7.78
CA TYR A 275 -2.58 -14.60 8.30
C TYR A 275 -1.07 -14.59 8.12
N VAL A 276 -0.50 -13.43 7.80
CA VAL A 276 0.93 -13.20 8.03
C VAL A 276 1.10 -12.56 9.40
N VAL A 277 1.98 -13.12 10.21
CA VAL A 277 2.16 -12.73 11.61
C VAL A 277 3.61 -12.41 11.93
N TYR A 278 3.77 -11.49 12.88
CA TYR A 278 5.01 -11.19 13.56
C TYR A 278 4.68 -10.65 14.96
N GLU A 279 5.68 -10.59 15.84
CA GLU A 279 5.43 -10.48 17.28
C GLU A 279 4.60 -9.27 17.71
N GLN A 280 4.78 -8.11 17.06
CA GLN A 280 4.01 -6.90 17.42
C GLN A 280 2.52 -7.01 17.11
N LEU A 281 2.11 -7.93 16.23
CA LEU A 281 0.70 -8.12 15.86
C LEU A 281 0.06 -9.34 16.52
N PHE A 282 0.74 -10.04 17.42
CA PHE A 282 0.18 -11.23 18.05
C PHE A 282 -1.08 -10.97 18.89
N LEU A 283 -1.19 -9.80 19.55
CA LEU A 283 -2.42 -9.40 20.23
C LEU A 283 -3.60 -9.29 19.24
N SER A 284 -3.34 -8.65 18.09
CA SER A 284 -4.37 -8.42 17.07
C SER A 284 -4.81 -9.73 16.40
N VAL A 285 -3.86 -10.59 16.00
CA VAL A 285 -4.20 -11.88 15.37
C VAL A 285 -4.87 -12.84 16.34
N TYR A 286 -4.46 -12.84 17.62
CA TYR A 286 -5.12 -13.62 18.65
C TYR A 286 -6.58 -13.21 18.76
N ALA A 287 -6.85 -11.91 18.92
CA ALA A 287 -8.21 -11.39 19.02
C ALA A 287 -9.04 -11.63 17.75
N ALA A 288 -8.44 -11.51 16.56
CA ALA A 288 -9.12 -11.78 15.29
C ALA A 288 -9.55 -13.26 15.19
N ILE A 289 -8.67 -14.19 15.56
CA ILE A 289 -8.99 -15.63 15.55
C ILE A 289 -10.03 -15.97 16.61
N ARG A 290 -9.92 -15.41 17.83
CA ARG A 290 -10.93 -15.61 18.87
C ARG A 290 -12.30 -15.12 18.42
N ALA A 291 -12.39 -13.93 17.83
CA ALA A 291 -13.63 -13.39 17.28
C ALA A 291 -14.21 -14.27 16.15
N LEU A 292 -13.36 -14.80 15.26
CA LEU A 292 -13.80 -15.78 14.26
C LEU A 292 -14.41 -17.03 14.90
N ARG A 293 -13.79 -17.56 15.96
CA ARG A 293 -14.29 -18.74 16.67
C ARG A 293 -15.59 -18.45 17.41
N SER A 294 -15.74 -17.29 18.04
CA SER A 294 -17.01 -16.86 18.65
C SER A 294 -18.13 -16.70 17.62
N ALA A 295 -17.80 -16.26 16.40
CA ALA A 295 -18.74 -16.18 15.28
C ALA A 295 -19.10 -17.55 14.67
N GLY A 296 -18.55 -18.65 15.17
CA GLY A 296 -18.82 -20.01 14.71
C GLY A 296 -17.96 -20.48 13.54
N CYS A 297 -16.98 -19.70 13.09
CA CYS A 297 -16.10 -20.10 11.99
C CYS A 297 -15.21 -21.28 12.42
N THR A 298 -15.26 -22.37 11.66
CA THR A 298 -14.46 -23.58 11.88
C THR A 298 -13.32 -23.76 10.88
N LEU A 299 -13.13 -22.80 9.97
CA LEU A 299 -12.09 -22.89 8.96
C LEU A 299 -10.70 -23.00 9.61
N PRO A 300 -9.83 -23.91 9.10
CA PRO A 300 -8.46 -24.03 9.57
C PRO A 300 -7.64 -22.80 9.15
N ILE A 301 -6.66 -22.43 9.99
CA ILE A 301 -5.93 -21.17 9.85
C ILE A 301 -4.43 -21.43 9.73
N GLU A 302 -3.79 -20.90 8.70
CA GLU A 302 -2.33 -20.81 8.60
C GLU A 302 -1.82 -19.48 9.15
N LEU A 303 -0.79 -19.54 9.99
CA LEU A 303 -0.04 -18.40 10.51
C LEU A 303 1.35 -18.42 9.87
N TRP A 304 1.52 -17.58 8.86
CA TRP A 304 2.76 -17.44 8.10
C TRP A 304 3.71 -16.48 8.81
N TYR A 305 4.92 -16.91 9.08
CA TYR A 305 5.91 -16.10 9.82
C TYR A 305 7.30 -16.19 9.19
N ARG A 306 8.15 -15.21 9.51
CA ARG A 306 9.58 -15.24 9.22
C ARG A 306 10.35 -15.62 10.48
N GLU A 307 11.28 -16.57 10.39
CA GLU A 307 12.04 -17.04 11.55
C GLU A 307 12.84 -15.92 12.23
N GLU A 308 13.33 -14.95 11.44
CA GLU A 308 14.13 -13.85 11.99
C GLU A 308 13.28 -12.80 12.74
N GLU A 309 11.95 -12.84 12.59
CA GLU A 309 11.01 -11.86 13.14
C GLU A 309 10.05 -12.47 14.17
N THR A 310 10.11 -13.78 14.41
CA THR A 310 9.11 -14.51 15.21
C THR A 310 9.71 -15.66 15.98
N ASN A 311 9.53 -15.61 17.31
CA ASN A 311 9.73 -16.75 18.18
C ASN A 311 8.47 -17.63 18.17
N THR A 312 8.55 -18.83 17.58
CA THR A 312 7.40 -19.75 17.51
C THR A 312 6.96 -20.27 18.86
N SER A 313 7.82 -20.21 19.88
CA SER A 313 7.50 -20.58 21.27
C SER A 313 6.70 -19.49 22.00
N HIS A 314 6.34 -18.39 21.33
CA HIS A 314 5.51 -17.34 21.91
C HIS A 314 4.19 -17.92 22.47
N PRO A 315 3.78 -17.57 23.70
CA PRO A 315 2.64 -18.19 24.38
C PRO A 315 1.33 -18.07 23.58
N LEU A 316 1.07 -16.93 22.94
CA LEU A 316 -0.12 -16.75 22.10
C LEU A 316 -0.14 -17.67 20.87
N LEU A 317 1.02 -17.95 20.25
CA LEU A 317 1.06 -18.91 19.14
C LEU A 317 0.78 -20.33 19.64
N GLN A 318 1.30 -20.72 20.81
CA GLN A 318 1.03 -22.02 21.39
C GLN A 318 -0.45 -22.20 21.77
N GLU A 319 -1.07 -21.15 22.31
CA GLU A 319 -2.50 -21.12 22.62
C GLU A 319 -3.36 -21.24 21.34
N LEU A 320 -3.03 -20.48 20.28
CA LEU A 320 -3.72 -20.56 18.98
C LEU A 320 -3.63 -21.94 18.34
N ARG A 321 -2.47 -22.59 18.43
CA ARG A 321 -2.24 -23.92 17.85
C ARG A 321 -2.97 -25.02 18.62
N SER A 322 -2.96 -24.96 19.95
CA SER A 322 -3.56 -25.99 20.79
C SER A 322 -5.09 -25.92 20.75
N LYS A 323 -5.68 -24.72 20.88
CA LYS A 323 -7.12 -24.56 21.12
C LYS A 323 -7.93 -24.08 19.92
N TYR A 324 -7.31 -23.39 18.95
CA TYR A 324 -8.05 -22.60 17.97
C TYR A 324 -7.80 -23.00 16.50
N GLY A 325 -7.24 -24.19 16.25
CA GLY A 325 -7.10 -24.75 14.90
C GLY A 325 -6.19 -23.90 13.99
N ALA A 326 -5.13 -23.34 14.59
CA ALA A 326 -4.11 -22.58 13.88
C ALA A 326 -2.84 -23.41 13.67
N TYR A 327 -2.18 -23.24 12.53
CA TYR A 327 -1.01 -24.00 12.11
C TYR A 327 0.09 -23.04 11.68
N LEU A 328 1.34 -23.34 12.02
CA LEU A 328 2.46 -22.47 11.69
C LEU A 328 3.00 -22.83 10.31
N ARG A 329 3.36 -21.81 9.53
CA ARG A 329 4.02 -21.97 8.22
C ARG A 329 5.17 -20.97 8.11
N VAL A 330 6.33 -21.44 7.67
CA VAL A 330 7.53 -20.59 7.58
C VAL A 330 7.71 -19.98 6.19
N ILE A 331 8.05 -18.70 6.17
CA ILE A 331 8.46 -17.99 4.95
C ILE A 331 9.97 -18.18 4.78
N LYS A 332 10.36 -19.00 3.80
CA LYS A 332 11.77 -19.37 3.56
C LYS A 332 12.50 -18.45 2.59
N ASP A 333 11.76 -17.70 1.76
CA ASP A 333 12.37 -16.82 0.76
C ASP A 333 12.79 -15.48 1.40
N PRO A 334 14.09 -15.15 1.42
CA PRO A 334 14.58 -13.92 2.07
C PRO A 334 14.11 -12.63 1.36
N ARG A 335 13.57 -12.73 0.14
CA ARG A 335 13.00 -11.59 -0.60
C ARG A 335 11.58 -11.27 -0.14
N ALA A 336 10.87 -12.24 0.43
CA ALA A 336 9.51 -12.08 0.93
C ALA A 336 9.53 -11.35 2.28
N VAL A 337 9.65 -10.02 2.22
CA VAL A 337 9.72 -9.13 3.40
C VAL A 337 8.59 -8.11 3.39
N LYS A 338 8.24 -7.60 4.58
CA LYS A 338 7.19 -6.57 4.75
C LYS A 338 5.89 -6.99 4.03
N PHE A 339 5.39 -6.16 3.13
CA PHE A 339 4.17 -6.37 2.35
C PHE A 339 4.19 -7.63 1.47
N TYR A 340 5.35 -8.06 1.00
CA TYR A 340 5.46 -9.15 0.02
C TYR A 340 5.38 -10.56 0.63
N THR A 341 5.45 -10.65 1.96
CA THR A 341 5.19 -11.88 2.73
C THR A 341 3.81 -12.47 2.43
N LYS A 342 2.80 -11.61 2.23
CA LYS A 342 1.43 -12.00 1.89
C LYS A 342 1.34 -12.73 0.56
N LEU A 343 2.13 -12.31 -0.43
CA LEU A 343 2.19 -12.98 -1.73
C LEU A 343 2.74 -14.40 -1.58
N TYR A 344 3.78 -14.55 -0.77
CA TYR A 344 4.37 -15.86 -0.44
C TYR A 344 3.36 -16.75 0.29
N ALA A 345 2.67 -16.22 1.30
CA ALA A 345 1.65 -16.94 2.05
C ALA A 345 0.53 -17.46 1.15
N VAL A 346 0.00 -16.61 0.27
CA VAL A 346 -1.04 -17.02 -0.70
C VAL A 346 -0.49 -18.05 -1.70
N PHE A 347 0.75 -17.90 -2.16
CA PHE A 347 1.32 -18.81 -3.14
C PHE A 347 1.61 -20.20 -2.57
N TYR A 348 2.10 -20.32 -1.33
CA TYR A 348 2.53 -21.60 -0.73
C TYR A 348 1.57 -22.18 0.33
N SER A 349 0.39 -21.58 0.48
CA SER A 349 -0.69 -22.12 1.32
C SER A 349 -0.96 -23.60 1.02
N VAL A 350 -1.38 -24.34 2.04
CA VAL A 350 -1.90 -25.70 1.83
C VAL A 350 -3.30 -25.70 1.20
N PHE A 351 -4.06 -24.61 1.33
CA PHE A 351 -5.49 -24.62 0.98
C PHE A 351 -5.76 -24.32 -0.49
N ASP A 352 -6.65 -25.07 -1.13
CA ASP A 352 -7.05 -24.83 -2.52
C ASP A 352 -7.77 -23.48 -2.67
N ASN A 353 -8.68 -23.20 -1.75
CA ASN A 353 -9.42 -21.94 -1.67
C ASN A 353 -8.99 -21.23 -0.38
N LEU A 354 -8.39 -20.05 -0.52
CA LEU A 354 -7.77 -19.32 0.56
C LEU A 354 -8.39 -17.94 0.74
N LEU A 355 -8.78 -17.62 1.97
CA LEU A 355 -9.00 -16.24 2.40
C LEU A 355 -7.74 -15.74 3.12
N LEU A 356 -6.99 -14.84 2.50
CA LEU A 356 -5.96 -14.09 3.22
C LEU A 356 -6.62 -12.98 4.04
N LEU A 357 -6.18 -12.78 5.27
CA LEU A 357 -6.56 -11.67 6.13
C LEU A 357 -5.32 -11.01 6.75
N ASP A 358 -5.33 -9.68 6.83
CA ASP A 358 -4.38 -8.94 7.67
C ASP A 358 -4.66 -9.19 9.15
N ALA A 359 -3.61 -9.17 9.97
CA ALA A 359 -3.73 -9.44 11.41
C ALA A 359 -4.58 -8.42 12.16
N ASP A 360 -4.83 -7.24 11.58
CA ASP A 360 -5.70 -6.17 12.07
C ASP A 360 -7.00 -6.02 11.24
N ASN A 361 -7.37 -7.06 10.50
CA ASN A 361 -8.62 -7.14 9.77
C ASN A 361 -9.59 -8.14 10.41
N PHE A 362 -10.74 -7.64 10.87
CA PHE A 362 -11.70 -8.40 11.65
C PHE A 362 -12.93 -8.71 10.81
N ALA A 363 -13.32 -9.98 10.74
CA ALA A 363 -14.55 -10.39 10.08
C ALA A 363 -15.76 -10.00 10.93
N ALA A 364 -16.75 -9.36 10.31
CA ALA A 364 -17.99 -8.95 10.97
C ALA A 364 -18.94 -10.13 11.27
N ARG A 365 -18.74 -11.26 10.58
CA ARG A 365 -19.46 -12.53 10.72
C ARG A 365 -18.60 -13.69 10.20
N ASP A 366 -19.07 -14.93 10.35
CA ASP A 366 -18.39 -16.10 9.78
C ASP A 366 -18.16 -15.94 8.25
N PRO A 367 -16.91 -15.87 7.78
CA PRO A 367 -16.60 -15.67 6.37
C PRO A 367 -16.77 -16.92 5.51
N THR A 368 -17.15 -18.08 6.07
CA THR A 368 -17.26 -19.35 5.34
C THR A 368 -18.21 -19.26 4.13
N HIS A 369 -19.29 -18.48 4.24
CA HIS A 369 -20.26 -18.27 3.17
C HIS A 369 -19.64 -17.65 1.90
N LEU A 370 -18.55 -16.86 2.02
CA LEU A 370 -17.89 -16.21 0.88
C LEU A 370 -17.38 -17.23 -0.14
N PHE A 371 -16.96 -18.40 0.33
CA PHE A 371 -16.46 -19.51 -0.50
C PHE A 371 -17.55 -20.24 -1.30
N SER A 372 -18.82 -19.86 -1.15
CA SER A 372 -19.96 -20.46 -1.84
C SER A 372 -20.86 -19.42 -2.51
N THR A 373 -20.47 -18.14 -2.50
CA THR A 373 -21.17 -17.10 -3.25
C THR A 373 -21.13 -17.39 -4.74
N GLU A 374 -22.18 -17.03 -5.48
CA GLU A 374 -22.25 -17.19 -6.94
C GLU A 374 -21.03 -16.55 -7.62
N VAL A 375 -20.69 -15.32 -7.23
CA VAL A 375 -19.54 -14.60 -7.79
C VAL A 375 -18.21 -15.32 -7.55
N TYR A 376 -18.05 -16.01 -6.40
CA TYR A 376 -16.84 -16.77 -6.14
C TYR A 376 -16.80 -18.08 -6.92
N ASN A 377 -17.93 -18.77 -7.05
CA ASN A 377 -18.01 -19.97 -7.88
C ASN A 377 -17.66 -19.66 -9.35
N ASP A 378 -18.17 -18.55 -9.87
CA ASP A 378 -17.94 -18.11 -11.25
C ASP A 378 -16.50 -17.67 -11.50
N THR A 379 -15.96 -16.81 -10.63
CA THR A 379 -14.67 -16.16 -10.88
C THR A 379 -13.50 -16.86 -10.21
N GLY A 380 -13.73 -17.52 -9.07
CA GLY A 380 -12.71 -18.09 -8.21
C GLY A 380 -11.79 -17.07 -7.54
N ALA A 381 -12.06 -15.77 -7.65
CA ALA A 381 -11.28 -14.74 -6.96
C ALA A 381 -12.17 -13.54 -6.63
N VAL A 382 -12.20 -13.12 -5.37
CA VAL A 382 -12.92 -11.91 -4.92
C VAL A 382 -11.92 -10.96 -4.30
N PHE A 383 -11.95 -9.72 -4.78
CA PHE A 383 -11.09 -8.62 -4.34
C PHE A 383 -11.93 -7.44 -3.86
N TRP A 384 -11.38 -6.67 -2.93
CA TRP A 384 -12.08 -5.55 -2.32
C TRP A 384 -11.52 -4.21 -2.79
N PRO A 385 -12.38 -3.21 -3.02
CA PRO A 385 -11.93 -1.89 -3.38
C PRO A 385 -11.27 -1.23 -2.16
N ASP A 386 -10.24 -0.45 -2.46
CA ASP A 386 -9.68 0.53 -1.56
C ASP A 386 -10.50 1.84 -1.58
N PHE A 387 -10.12 2.82 -0.76
CA PHE A 387 -10.59 4.19 -0.84
C PHE A 387 -10.23 4.91 -2.15
N TRP A 388 -9.19 4.48 -2.88
CA TRP A 388 -8.69 5.24 -4.02
C TRP A 388 -9.21 4.77 -5.39
N MET A 389 -9.39 5.76 -6.28
CA MET A 389 -9.66 5.58 -7.70
C MET A 389 -8.57 6.29 -8.53
N PRO A 390 -8.34 5.92 -9.80
CA PRO A 390 -7.28 6.49 -10.63
C PRO A 390 -7.30 8.01 -10.77
N ASN A 391 -8.46 8.66 -10.63
CA ASN A 391 -8.58 10.13 -10.67
C ASN A 391 -8.23 10.83 -9.35
N ARG A 392 -8.20 10.10 -8.22
CA ARG A 392 -7.97 10.61 -6.85
C ARG A 392 -6.90 9.85 -6.07
N THR A 393 -6.19 8.95 -6.75
CA THR A 393 -5.13 8.14 -6.17
C THR A 393 -3.94 8.94 -5.68
N ILE A 394 -3.38 8.48 -4.57
CA ILE A 394 -2.09 8.89 -4.02
C ILE A 394 -0.95 7.91 -4.37
N PHE A 395 -1.24 6.79 -5.03
CA PHE A 395 -0.33 5.66 -5.26
C PHE A 395 0.17 5.52 -6.70
N LYS A 396 0.12 6.62 -7.47
CA LYS A 396 0.69 6.72 -8.82
C LYS A 396 0.10 5.70 -9.83
N THR A 397 -1.17 5.33 -9.70
CA THR A 397 -1.92 4.42 -10.61
C THR A 397 -2.81 5.17 -11.62
N LYS A 398 -2.59 6.47 -11.82
CA LYS A 398 -3.36 7.30 -12.77
C LYS A 398 -3.27 6.74 -14.20
N LYS A 399 -4.22 7.08 -15.07
CA LYS A 399 -4.24 6.70 -16.51
C LYS A 399 -2.93 6.94 -17.26
N GLY A 400 -2.20 7.97 -16.87
CA GLY A 400 -0.93 8.31 -17.50
C GLY A 400 0.24 7.44 -17.08
N SER A 401 0.15 6.76 -15.92
CA SER A 401 1.29 6.19 -15.19
C SER A 401 2.06 5.12 -15.96
N ASP A 402 3.36 5.09 -15.75
CA ASP A 402 4.26 4.06 -16.28
C ASP A 402 4.02 2.68 -15.63
N VAL A 403 3.26 2.60 -14.52
CA VAL A 403 2.97 1.31 -13.85
C VAL A 403 2.21 0.35 -14.76
N TRP A 404 1.35 0.87 -15.64
CA TRP A 404 0.58 0.08 -16.61
C TRP A 404 1.50 -0.57 -17.64
N GLU A 405 2.53 0.14 -18.10
CA GLU A 405 3.55 -0.40 -18.99
C GLU A 405 4.47 -1.39 -18.26
N LEU A 406 4.93 -1.02 -17.06
CA LEU A 406 5.81 -1.84 -16.22
C LEU A 406 5.18 -3.21 -15.91
N LEU A 407 3.89 -3.25 -15.61
CA LEU A 407 3.16 -4.50 -15.32
C LEU A 407 2.50 -5.09 -16.58
N GLY A 408 2.63 -4.44 -17.73
CA GLY A 408 2.08 -4.91 -19.01
C GLY A 408 0.57 -5.13 -18.97
N VAL A 409 -0.15 -4.21 -18.34
CA VAL A 409 -1.60 -4.25 -18.20
C VAL A 409 -2.21 -2.98 -18.79
N PRO A 410 -3.25 -3.05 -19.63
CA PRO A 410 -3.93 -1.85 -20.10
C PRO A 410 -4.57 -1.09 -18.93
N PHE A 411 -4.64 0.25 -19.06
CA PHE A 411 -5.35 1.08 -18.09
C PHE A 411 -6.84 0.70 -18.03
N VAL A 412 -7.34 0.53 -16.81
CA VAL A 412 -8.76 0.36 -16.51
C VAL A 412 -9.17 1.38 -15.46
N ASP A 413 -10.29 2.07 -15.71
CA ASP A 413 -10.85 3.06 -14.78
C ASP A 413 -11.76 2.36 -13.76
N MET A 414 -11.12 1.76 -12.75
CA MET A 414 -11.79 1.06 -11.64
C MET A 414 -11.10 1.37 -10.32
N PHE A 415 -11.74 1.02 -9.20
CA PHE A 415 -11.12 1.13 -7.89
C PHE A 415 -9.79 0.40 -7.83
N GLU A 416 -8.85 0.98 -7.08
CA GLU A 416 -7.69 0.23 -6.62
C GLU A 416 -8.12 -0.86 -5.65
N GLN A 417 -7.31 -1.89 -5.53
CA GLN A 417 -7.54 -3.00 -4.64
C GLN A 417 -6.99 -2.71 -3.25
N GLU A 418 -7.68 -3.19 -2.22
CA GLU A 418 -7.11 -3.40 -0.89
C GLU A 418 -6.66 -4.87 -0.75
N SER A 419 -5.49 -5.10 -0.16
CA SER A 419 -4.91 -6.44 0.02
C SER A 419 -5.00 -6.93 1.47
N GLY A 420 -5.59 -6.14 2.36
CA GLY A 420 -5.92 -6.56 3.72
C GLY A 420 -6.85 -7.77 3.79
N GLN A 421 -7.52 -8.10 2.69
CA GLN A 421 -8.14 -9.39 2.47
C GLN A 421 -8.24 -9.70 0.96
N VAL A 422 -7.98 -10.95 0.62
CA VAL A 422 -8.19 -11.49 -0.74
C VAL A 422 -8.71 -12.91 -0.63
N LEU A 423 -9.69 -13.25 -1.47
CA LEU A 423 -10.26 -14.58 -1.52
C LEU A 423 -9.90 -15.21 -2.86
N VAL A 424 -9.15 -16.30 -2.86
CA VAL A 424 -8.55 -16.87 -4.09
C VAL A 424 -8.69 -18.39 -4.12
N ASN A 425 -9.23 -18.91 -5.23
CA ASN A 425 -9.06 -20.30 -5.64
C ASN A 425 -7.70 -20.42 -6.33
N ARG A 426 -6.74 -20.99 -5.62
CA ARG A 426 -5.34 -21.09 -6.06
C ARG A 426 -5.17 -22.08 -7.20
N VAL A 427 -5.97 -23.15 -7.22
CA VAL A 427 -5.95 -24.17 -8.27
C VAL A 427 -6.37 -23.57 -9.61
N LYS A 428 -7.43 -22.76 -9.62
CA LYS A 428 -7.93 -22.07 -10.82
C LYS A 428 -6.97 -20.97 -11.31
N HIS A 429 -6.29 -20.29 -10.39
CA HIS A 429 -5.53 -19.07 -10.68
C HIS A 429 -4.00 -19.23 -10.60
N THR A 430 -3.49 -20.43 -10.89
CA THR A 430 -2.04 -20.71 -10.85
C THR A 430 -1.22 -19.75 -11.71
N LYS A 431 -1.67 -19.39 -12.92
CA LYS A 431 -0.99 -18.42 -13.79
C LYS A 431 -0.89 -17.05 -13.12
N ALA A 432 -2.00 -16.55 -12.56
CA ALA A 432 -2.03 -15.26 -11.88
C ALA A 432 -1.13 -15.25 -10.65
N LEU A 433 -1.07 -16.36 -9.90
CA LEU A 433 -0.17 -16.52 -8.75
C LEU A 433 1.31 -16.44 -9.14
N HIS A 434 1.71 -16.99 -10.28
CA HIS A 434 3.08 -16.86 -10.78
C HIS A 434 3.42 -15.41 -11.16
N ALA A 435 2.53 -14.72 -11.89
CA ALA A 435 2.70 -13.31 -12.20
C ALA A 435 2.75 -12.44 -10.93
N LEU A 436 1.95 -12.77 -9.91
CA LEU A 436 1.93 -12.09 -8.62
C LEU A 436 3.28 -12.21 -7.89
N LEU A 437 3.86 -13.42 -7.82
CA LEU A 437 5.19 -13.59 -7.23
C LEU A 437 6.26 -12.86 -8.01
N HIS A 438 6.20 -12.85 -9.35
CA HIS A 438 7.13 -12.07 -10.17
C HIS A 438 7.11 -10.59 -9.80
N TYR A 439 5.90 -10.03 -9.62
CA TYR A 439 5.76 -8.61 -9.28
C TYR A 439 6.31 -8.23 -7.92
N GLY A 440 6.31 -9.14 -6.94
CA GLY A 440 6.78 -8.85 -5.59
C GLY A 440 8.17 -9.39 -5.24
N LEU A 441 8.66 -10.44 -5.91
CA LEU A 441 9.86 -11.19 -5.49
C LEU A 441 10.93 -11.32 -6.58
N THR A 442 10.71 -10.82 -7.80
CA THR A 442 11.77 -10.81 -8.84
C THR A 442 12.71 -9.63 -8.65
N GLU A 443 14.01 -9.91 -8.67
CA GLU A 443 15.05 -8.87 -8.66
C GLU A 443 15.52 -8.52 -10.09
N PRO A 444 15.77 -7.23 -10.41
CA PRO A 444 15.53 -6.08 -9.56
C PRO A 444 14.04 -5.84 -9.32
N HIS A 445 13.64 -5.61 -8.07
CA HIS A 445 12.23 -5.36 -7.73
C HIS A 445 11.79 -3.96 -8.20
N LEU A 446 11.41 -3.85 -9.48
CA LEU A 446 11.16 -2.58 -10.16
C LEU A 446 10.01 -1.76 -9.55
N PRO A 447 8.84 -2.33 -9.19
CA PRO A 447 7.79 -1.57 -8.51
C PRO A 447 8.29 -0.86 -7.25
N ALA A 448 8.96 -1.59 -6.35
CA ALA A 448 9.53 -1.02 -5.14
C ALA A 448 10.65 -0.01 -5.43
N LYS A 449 11.56 -0.33 -6.35
CA LYS A 449 12.68 0.53 -6.74
C LYS A 449 12.23 1.88 -7.31
N PHE A 450 11.11 1.90 -8.03
CA PHE A 450 10.53 3.11 -8.61
C PHE A 450 9.50 3.80 -7.72
N ASP A 451 9.31 3.30 -6.49
CA ASP A 451 8.30 3.81 -5.56
C ASP A 451 6.91 3.85 -6.25
N MET A 452 6.60 2.77 -6.95
CA MET A 452 5.33 2.53 -7.62
C MET A 452 4.48 1.61 -6.77
N LEU A 453 3.19 1.92 -6.67
CA LEU A 453 2.25 1.22 -5.79
C LEU A 453 2.64 1.36 -4.31
N TRP A 454 1.88 0.71 -3.44
CA TRP A 454 2.14 0.66 -2.00
C TRP A 454 2.29 -0.78 -1.56
N GLY A 455 3.42 -1.40 -1.94
CA GLY A 455 3.68 -2.80 -1.65
C GLY A 455 2.79 -3.75 -2.46
N ASP A 456 2.12 -4.66 -1.75
CA ASP A 456 1.28 -5.73 -2.29
C ASP A 456 -0.11 -5.28 -2.73
N LYS A 457 -0.58 -4.14 -2.20
CA LYS A 457 -1.93 -3.58 -2.31
C LYS A 457 -2.69 -3.94 -3.59
N ASP A 458 -2.14 -3.52 -4.73
CA ASP A 458 -2.79 -3.59 -6.04
C ASP A 458 -2.22 -4.71 -6.92
N LEU A 459 -1.17 -5.41 -6.45
CA LEU A 459 -0.44 -6.40 -7.23
C LEU A 459 -1.29 -7.63 -7.59
N PHE A 460 -2.19 -8.04 -6.71
CA PHE A 460 -3.16 -9.11 -6.99
C PHE A 460 -4.02 -8.76 -8.21
N ARG A 461 -4.69 -7.60 -8.19
CA ARG A 461 -5.46 -7.10 -9.34
C ARG A 461 -4.63 -7.05 -10.61
N PHE A 462 -3.41 -6.48 -10.56
CA PHE A 462 -2.54 -6.41 -11.74
C PHE A 462 -2.13 -7.79 -12.28
N ALA A 463 -1.82 -8.76 -11.41
CA ALA A 463 -1.44 -10.11 -11.83
C ALA A 463 -2.62 -10.87 -12.47
N TRP A 464 -3.83 -10.70 -11.95
CA TRP A 464 -5.03 -11.27 -12.56
C TRP A 464 -5.33 -10.65 -13.92
N MET A 465 -5.23 -9.32 -14.03
CA MET A 465 -5.42 -8.64 -15.31
C MET A 465 -4.35 -9.04 -16.34
N ARG A 466 -3.07 -9.15 -15.94
CA ARG A 466 -1.98 -9.56 -16.84
C ARG A 466 -2.24 -10.93 -17.46
N THR A 467 -2.74 -11.85 -16.65
CA THR A 467 -2.96 -13.25 -17.05
C THR A 467 -4.36 -13.50 -17.62
N ASN A 468 -5.17 -12.45 -17.77
CA ASN A 468 -6.59 -12.54 -18.15
C ASN A 468 -7.39 -13.52 -17.26
N SER A 469 -7.01 -13.61 -15.99
CA SER A 469 -7.65 -14.46 -15.00
C SER A 469 -8.89 -13.77 -14.43
N SER A 470 -9.99 -14.52 -14.28
CA SER A 470 -11.26 -13.96 -13.78
C SER A 470 -11.16 -13.56 -12.31
N PHE A 471 -11.71 -12.41 -11.96
CA PHE A 471 -11.92 -11.98 -10.58
C PHE A 471 -13.17 -11.11 -10.48
N HIS A 472 -13.76 -11.07 -9.29
CA HIS A 472 -14.82 -10.14 -8.92
C HIS A 472 -14.26 -9.04 -8.03
N MET A 473 -14.30 -7.80 -8.48
CA MET A 473 -14.10 -6.64 -7.60
C MET A 473 -15.43 -6.30 -6.93
N ILE A 474 -15.49 -6.30 -5.59
CA ILE A 474 -16.68 -5.91 -4.85
C ILE A 474 -17.14 -4.52 -5.31
N LYS A 475 -18.41 -4.44 -5.71
CA LYS A 475 -18.97 -3.25 -6.35
C LYS A 475 -19.17 -2.09 -5.39
N ARG A 476 -19.48 -2.39 -4.13
CA ARG A 476 -19.73 -1.38 -3.10
C ARG A 476 -18.40 -0.77 -2.64
N PRO A 477 -18.22 0.56 -2.72
CA PRO A 477 -17.00 1.20 -2.26
C PRO A 477 -16.78 1.01 -0.76
N ALA A 478 -15.51 1.06 -0.34
CA ALA A 478 -15.16 1.00 1.07
C ALA A 478 -15.86 2.11 1.88
N GLY A 479 -16.49 1.71 2.98
CA GLY A 479 -16.98 2.60 4.01
C GLY A 479 -15.91 2.88 5.07
N SER A 480 -16.30 3.57 6.13
CA SER A 480 -15.38 3.90 7.23
C SER A 480 -16.12 3.87 8.56
N ALA A 481 -15.58 3.18 9.56
CA ALA A 481 -16.07 3.17 10.92
C ALA A 481 -15.20 4.07 11.81
N GLY A 482 -15.82 4.80 12.73
CA GLY A 482 -15.10 5.68 13.62
C GLY A 482 -15.95 6.54 14.54
N LEU A 483 -15.40 7.70 14.88
CA LEU A 483 -15.98 8.64 15.84
C LEU A 483 -16.65 9.82 15.13
N LYS A 484 -17.63 10.42 15.81
CA LYS A 484 -18.24 11.70 15.41
C LYS A 484 -17.99 12.73 16.51
N ALA A 485 -17.60 13.93 16.13
CA ALA A 485 -17.43 15.02 17.10
C ALA A 485 -18.78 15.38 17.75
N PRO A 486 -18.86 15.54 19.08
CA PRO A 486 -20.07 15.99 19.75
C PRO A 486 -20.56 17.33 19.18
N HIS A 487 -21.85 17.44 18.90
CA HIS A 487 -22.53 18.66 18.42
C HIS A 487 -22.04 19.24 17.07
N LEU A 488 -21.15 18.55 16.36
CA LEU A 488 -20.66 18.95 15.04
C LEU A 488 -20.86 17.82 14.04
N ASN A 489 -21.20 18.15 12.79
CA ASN A 489 -21.26 17.18 11.70
C ASN A 489 -19.85 16.90 11.13
N ILE A 490 -18.91 16.56 12.03
CA ILE A 490 -17.53 16.19 11.71
C ILE A 490 -17.34 14.71 12.06
N PHE A 491 -17.00 13.91 11.06
CA PHE A 491 -16.71 12.48 11.18
C PHE A 491 -15.21 12.21 11.08
N CYS A 492 -14.73 11.27 11.88
CA CYS A 492 -13.37 10.75 11.82
C CYS A 492 -13.39 9.22 11.82
N GLY A 493 -13.30 8.63 10.64
CA GLY A 493 -13.17 7.19 10.47
C GLY A 493 -11.73 6.72 10.66
N ASN A 494 -11.55 5.58 11.30
CA ASN A 494 -10.23 5.02 11.63
C ASN A 494 -10.08 3.54 11.26
N THR A 495 -11.17 2.94 10.78
CA THR A 495 -11.28 1.54 10.39
C THR A 495 -12.00 1.48 9.05
N MET A 496 -11.42 0.82 8.07
CA MET A 496 -12.04 0.62 6.77
C MET A 496 -13.16 -0.41 6.88
N VAL A 497 -14.31 -0.13 6.27
CA VAL A 497 -15.48 -1.00 6.27
C VAL A 497 -15.62 -1.57 4.87
N GLN A 498 -15.61 -2.90 4.76
CA GLN A 498 -15.63 -3.58 3.47
C GLN A 498 -16.73 -4.63 3.42
N HIS A 499 -17.29 -4.81 2.23
CA HIS A 499 -18.56 -5.50 2.04
C HIS A 499 -18.40 -6.81 1.30
N ASP A 500 -19.33 -7.73 1.49
CA ASP A 500 -19.45 -8.94 0.67
C ASP A 500 -20.17 -8.64 -0.66
N PRO A 501 -20.33 -9.63 -1.55
CA PRO A 501 -21.02 -9.46 -2.83
C PRO A 501 -22.48 -9.03 -2.72
N ASP A 502 -23.15 -9.32 -1.59
CA ASP A 502 -24.53 -8.95 -1.32
C ASP A 502 -24.65 -7.51 -0.81
N GLY A 503 -23.51 -6.88 -0.48
CA GLY A 503 -23.43 -5.50 -0.02
C GLY A 503 -23.47 -5.34 1.50
N GLU A 504 -23.48 -6.45 2.24
CA GLU A 504 -23.41 -6.47 3.69
C GLU A 504 -21.98 -6.26 4.18
N VAL A 505 -21.81 -5.70 5.37
CA VAL A 505 -20.46 -5.50 5.94
C VAL A 505 -19.86 -6.86 6.29
N ALA A 506 -18.71 -7.16 5.69
CA ALA A 506 -17.97 -8.41 5.88
C ALA A 506 -16.72 -8.21 6.72
N PHE A 507 -16.03 -7.07 6.58
CA PHE A 507 -14.72 -6.84 7.17
C PHE A 507 -14.57 -5.42 7.74
N LEU A 508 -13.87 -5.33 8.87
CA LEU A 508 -13.50 -4.12 9.58
C LEU A 508 -11.98 -4.09 9.76
N HIS A 509 -11.30 -3.37 8.87
CA HIS A 509 -9.84 -3.34 8.81
C HIS A 509 -9.28 -2.11 9.56
N ARG A 510 -8.66 -2.34 10.72
CA ARG A 510 -8.11 -1.32 11.64
C ARG A 510 -6.74 -0.77 11.16
N ASN A 511 -6.71 -0.24 9.95
CA ASN A 511 -5.48 0.20 9.28
C ASN A 511 -4.72 1.38 9.96
N ILE A 512 -5.32 2.09 10.92
CA ILE A 512 -4.69 3.22 11.64
C ILE A 512 -4.36 2.88 13.10
N VAL A 513 -5.35 2.43 13.87
CA VAL A 513 -5.22 2.21 15.32
C VAL A 513 -5.23 0.72 15.62
N LYS A 514 -4.03 0.14 15.64
CA LYS A 514 -3.76 -1.28 15.85
C LYS A 514 -3.64 -1.62 17.33
N PHE A 515 -3.89 -2.89 17.65
CA PHE A 515 -3.54 -3.46 18.96
C PHE A 515 -2.07 -3.82 18.98
N LEU A 516 -1.31 -3.28 19.94
CA LEU A 516 0.13 -3.43 20.03
C LEU A 516 0.52 -3.73 21.49
N PRO A 517 1.63 -4.45 21.74
CA PRO A 517 2.20 -4.55 23.07
C PRO A 517 2.43 -3.15 23.64
N GLU A 518 2.04 -2.93 24.91
CA GLU A 518 2.13 -1.64 25.61
C GLU A 518 1.32 -0.49 24.96
N GLY A 519 0.41 -0.81 24.05
CA GLY A 519 -0.50 0.14 23.40
C GLY A 519 -1.75 0.46 24.24
N ASN A 520 -2.50 1.49 23.85
CA ASN A 520 -3.84 1.71 24.39
C ASN A 520 -4.85 0.76 23.73
N ASN A 521 -4.87 -0.47 24.23
CA ASN A 521 -5.68 -1.56 23.66
C ASN A 521 -7.14 -1.57 24.17
N THR A 522 -7.54 -0.58 24.97
CA THR A 522 -8.91 -0.47 25.52
C THR A 522 -9.74 0.61 24.84
N GLN A 523 -9.15 1.37 23.92
CA GLN A 523 -9.83 2.46 23.25
C GLN A 523 -10.88 1.93 22.27
N LYS A 524 -12.15 2.25 22.53
CA LYS A 524 -13.26 2.06 21.58
C LYS A 524 -13.26 3.14 20.50
N LEU A 525 -13.46 2.73 19.27
CA LEU A 525 -13.38 3.58 18.08
C LEU A 525 -14.62 3.50 17.21
N TRP A 526 -15.38 2.41 17.26
CA TRP A 526 -16.50 2.15 16.36
C TRP A 526 -17.80 2.66 16.95
N GLN A 527 -18.04 3.97 16.88
CA GLN A 527 -19.32 4.55 17.29
C GLN A 527 -20.31 4.64 16.13
N TYR A 528 -19.80 4.97 14.95
CA TYR A 528 -20.59 5.14 13.74
C TYR A 528 -19.92 4.48 12.53
N VAL A 529 -20.74 4.00 11.61
CA VAL A 529 -20.33 3.48 10.31
C VAL A 529 -20.83 4.45 9.24
N GLN A 530 -19.88 5.03 8.50
CA GLN A 530 -20.15 5.86 7.34
C GLN A 530 -20.08 5.01 6.08
N GLN A 531 -21.15 5.01 5.28
CA GLN A 531 -21.22 4.22 4.05
C GLN A 531 -21.64 5.08 2.86
N TYR A 532 -21.10 4.77 1.69
CA TYR A 532 -21.49 5.47 0.47
C TYR A 532 -22.88 5.03 0.00
N ASN A 533 -23.71 5.98 -0.41
CA ASN A 533 -25.03 5.70 -0.94
C ASN A 533 -24.93 5.30 -2.41
N MET A 534 -25.17 4.02 -2.73
CA MET A 534 -24.98 3.45 -4.07
C MET A 534 -25.87 4.08 -5.17
N ASN A 535 -26.93 4.80 -4.79
CA ASN A 535 -27.77 5.56 -5.74
C ASN A 535 -27.13 6.88 -6.19
N GLN A 536 -25.96 7.24 -5.65
CA GLN A 536 -25.23 8.44 -6.00
C GLN A 536 -24.22 8.17 -7.12
N ASP A 537 -23.83 9.23 -7.83
CA ASP A 537 -22.75 9.17 -8.82
C ASP A 537 -21.39 9.07 -8.12
N LEU A 538 -20.55 8.10 -8.53
CA LEU A 538 -19.23 7.83 -7.94
C LEU A 538 -18.31 9.05 -7.90
N ARG A 539 -18.55 10.10 -8.70
CA ARG A 539 -17.84 11.38 -8.58
C ARG A 539 -18.00 12.03 -7.20
N TYR A 540 -19.06 11.69 -6.46
CA TYR A 540 -19.29 12.13 -5.08
C TYR A 540 -18.67 11.22 -4.03
N TYR A 541 -18.13 10.06 -4.41
CA TYR A 541 -17.33 9.25 -3.51
C TYR A 541 -15.98 9.94 -3.27
N GLU A 542 -15.80 10.46 -2.07
CA GLU A 542 -14.63 11.23 -1.67
C GLU A 542 -14.20 10.87 -0.26
N VAL A 543 -13.07 10.18 -0.18
CA VAL A 543 -12.35 9.88 1.06
C VAL A 543 -11.05 10.67 1.07
N ARG A 544 -10.75 11.33 2.20
CA ARG A 544 -9.48 12.04 2.40
C ARG A 544 -8.85 11.59 3.71
N GLY A 545 -7.52 11.58 3.73
CA GLY A 545 -6.75 11.38 4.95
C GLY A 545 -6.53 12.70 5.67
N ASP A 546 -7.42 13.06 6.59
CA ASP A 546 -7.36 14.32 7.33
C ASP A 546 -6.69 14.12 8.70
N VAL A 547 -6.02 15.16 9.21
CA VAL A 547 -5.48 15.20 10.58
C VAL A 547 -6.18 16.36 11.30
N ASP A 548 -6.99 16.07 12.33
CA ASP A 548 -7.62 17.12 13.15
C ASP A 548 -7.54 16.80 14.64
N HIS A 549 -6.38 17.10 15.22
CA HIS A 549 -6.11 16.93 16.64
C HIS A 549 -6.95 17.84 17.54
N ARG A 550 -7.68 18.83 17.00
CA ARG A 550 -8.56 19.69 17.82
C ARG A 550 -9.78 18.93 18.32
N TRP A 551 -10.33 18.05 17.49
CA TRP A 551 -11.53 17.29 17.80
C TRP A 551 -11.23 15.83 18.16
N PHE A 552 -10.13 15.29 17.62
CA PHE A 552 -9.70 13.91 17.86
C PHE A 552 -8.21 13.88 18.22
N PRO A 553 -7.81 14.37 19.42
CA PRO A 553 -6.40 14.57 19.76
C PRO A 553 -5.57 13.29 19.68
N ASN A 554 -6.18 12.15 20.01
CA ASN A 554 -5.52 10.84 20.04
C ASN A 554 -5.52 10.12 18.67
N ILE A 555 -6.21 10.65 17.65
CA ILE A 555 -6.28 10.02 16.33
C ILE A 555 -5.35 10.78 15.38
N ARG A 556 -4.37 10.05 14.84
CA ARG A 556 -3.35 10.64 13.94
C ARG A 556 -3.87 10.94 12.55
N LYS A 557 -4.88 10.20 12.09
CA LYS A 557 -5.43 10.32 10.74
C LYS A 557 -6.86 9.82 10.72
N CYS A 558 -7.71 10.53 10.00
CA CYS A 558 -9.12 10.21 9.78
C CYS A 558 -9.33 9.88 8.30
N TYR A 559 -10.14 8.87 8.01
CA TYR A 559 -10.66 8.53 6.69
C TYR A 559 -12.19 8.63 6.67
N GLY A 560 -12.76 8.56 5.47
CA GLY A 560 -14.17 8.87 5.19
C GLY A 560 -14.36 10.32 4.72
N LYS A 561 -15.61 10.67 4.49
CA LYS A 561 -16.06 12.02 4.18
C LYS A 561 -16.25 12.79 5.49
N ARG A 562 -15.35 13.73 5.77
CA ARG A 562 -15.27 14.44 7.05
C ARG A 562 -16.48 15.29 7.40
N ILE A 563 -16.96 16.11 6.47
CA ILE A 563 -18.07 17.06 6.63
C ILE A 563 -19.01 16.99 5.43
N ASN A 564 -20.24 17.50 5.59
CA ASN A 564 -21.27 17.51 4.53
C ASN A 564 -21.46 16.14 3.88
N TYR A 565 -21.23 15.08 4.66
CA TYR A 565 -21.22 13.69 4.16
C TYR A 565 -22.62 13.21 3.79
N LEU A 566 -23.66 13.72 4.45
CA LEU A 566 -25.07 13.33 4.22
C LEU A 566 -25.55 13.53 2.78
N ARG A 567 -24.83 14.29 1.95
CA ARG A 567 -25.13 14.42 0.52
C ARG A 567 -24.92 13.12 -0.25
N ALA A 568 -23.90 12.33 0.11
CA ALA A 568 -23.50 11.14 -0.65
C ALA A 568 -23.25 9.90 0.23
N TYR A 569 -23.30 10.06 1.54
CA TYR A 569 -23.02 9.01 2.52
C TYR A 569 -24.12 8.96 3.57
N SER A 570 -24.41 7.76 4.06
CA SER A 570 -25.12 7.57 5.32
C SER A 570 -24.12 7.54 6.48
N LEU A 571 -24.59 7.88 7.68
CA LEU A 571 -23.86 7.70 8.92
C LEU A 571 -24.81 7.03 9.91
N MET A 572 -24.52 5.78 10.26
CA MET A 572 -25.38 4.94 11.08
C MET A 572 -24.65 4.60 12.38
N ALA A 573 -25.35 4.52 13.51
CA ALA A 573 -24.71 4.14 14.77
C ALA A 573 -24.33 2.66 14.74
N ILE A 574 -23.20 2.28 15.35
CA ILE A 574 -22.70 0.89 15.34
C ILE A 574 -23.74 -0.10 15.90
N LYS A 575 -24.56 0.35 16.86
CA LYS A 575 -25.63 -0.43 17.51
C LYS A 575 -26.74 -0.90 16.56
N GLU A 576 -26.83 -0.31 15.37
CA GLU A 576 -27.80 -0.68 14.34
C GLU A 576 -27.31 -1.84 13.45
N PHE A 577 -26.05 -2.25 13.61
CA PHE A 577 -25.47 -3.35 12.85
C PHE A 577 -25.49 -4.66 13.64
N PRO A 578 -25.59 -5.82 12.96
CA PRO A 578 -25.57 -7.14 13.61
C PRO A 578 -24.31 -7.44 14.44
N PHE A 579 -23.21 -6.74 14.15
CA PHE A 579 -21.90 -6.88 14.81
C PHE A 579 -21.62 -5.77 15.83
N ALA A 580 -22.66 -5.13 16.39
CA ALA A 580 -22.51 -4.01 17.32
C ALA A 580 -21.59 -4.29 18.52
N GLY A 581 -21.55 -5.53 19.02
CA GLY A 581 -20.72 -5.95 20.16
C GLY A 581 -19.28 -6.37 19.78
N LEU A 582 -18.94 -6.38 18.49
CA LEU A 582 -17.70 -6.97 18.01
C LEU A 582 -16.45 -6.23 18.52
N GLU A 583 -16.48 -4.89 18.63
CA GLU A 583 -15.31 -4.15 19.16
C GLU A 583 -15.04 -4.50 20.62
N ASP A 584 -16.10 -4.65 21.42
CA ASP A 584 -16.00 -4.98 22.84
C ASP A 584 -15.45 -6.39 23.04
N GLU A 585 -15.92 -7.31 22.20
CA GLU A 585 -15.41 -8.68 22.17
C GLU A 585 -13.93 -8.73 21.79
N ILE A 586 -13.53 -8.02 20.72
CA ILE A 586 -12.13 -7.95 20.30
C ILE A 586 -11.24 -7.40 21.42
N ILE A 587 -11.65 -6.30 22.05
CA ILE A 587 -10.90 -5.69 23.17
C ILE A 587 -10.77 -6.69 24.33
N SER A 588 -11.83 -7.42 24.66
CA SER A 588 -11.79 -8.47 25.69
C SER A 588 -10.76 -9.56 25.35
N HIS A 589 -10.71 -10.03 24.11
CA HIS A 589 -9.72 -11.03 23.67
C HIS A 589 -8.30 -10.47 23.66
N VAL A 590 -8.10 -9.18 23.38
CA VAL A 590 -6.78 -8.54 23.51
C VAL A 590 -6.32 -8.52 24.97
N GLN A 591 -7.21 -8.20 25.90
CA GLN A 591 -6.89 -8.23 27.34
C GLN A 591 -6.59 -9.65 27.84
N GLU A 592 -7.32 -10.65 27.35
CA GLU A 592 -7.00 -12.06 27.59
C GLU A 592 -5.59 -12.40 27.09
N ALA A 593 -5.24 -11.98 25.86
CA ALA A 593 -3.92 -12.19 25.29
C ALA A 593 -2.79 -11.54 26.11
N GLU A 594 -2.99 -10.30 26.56
CA GLU A 594 -2.05 -9.60 27.45
C GLU A 594 -1.83 -10.37 28.76
N SER A 595 -2.91 -10.93 29.33
CA SER A 595 -2.85 -11.76 30.54
C SER A 595 -2.06 -13.04 30.30
N ILE A 596 -2.29 -13.76 29.19
CA ILE A 596 -1.55 -14.97 28.82
C ILE A 596 -0.05 -14.68 28.71
N VAL A 597 0.32 -13.61 28.00
CA VAL A 597 1.73 -13.20 27.86
C VAL A 597 2.34 -12.90 29.23
N LYS A 598 1.66 -12.11 30.06
CA LYS A 598 2.14 -11.76 31.39
C LYS A 598 2.32 -12.98 32.31
N GLN A 599 1.36 -13.90 32.32
CA GLN A 599 1.41 -15.10 33.16
C GLN A 599 2.50 -16.08 32.73
N SER A 600 2.78 -16.16 31.43
CA SER A 600 3.86 -17.01 30.91
C SER A 600 5.27 -16.53 31.27
N GLY A 601 5.40 -15.28 31.76
CA GLY A 601 6.70 -14.64 31.97
C GLY A 601 7.47 -14.37 30.68
N TYR A 602 6.82 -14.47 29.51
CA TYR A 602 7.46 -14.26 28.23
C TYR A 602 7.93 -12.81 28.09
N VAL A 603 9.22 -12.62 27.84
CA VAL A 603 9.84 -11.33 27.55
C VAL A 603 10.28 -11.34 26.10
N SER A 604 9.80 -10.36 25.33
CA SER A 604 10.19 -10.22 23.93
C SER A 604 11.71 -10.05 23.82
N THR A 605 12.35 -10.94 23.06
CA THR A 605 13.79 -10.87 22.75
C THR A 605 14.08 -10.04 21.50
N VAL A 606 13.07 -9.42 20.88
CA VAL A 606 13.24 -8.67 19.63
C VAL A 606 13.94 -7.35 19.92
N THR A 607 15.26 -7.45 19.95
CA THR A 607 16.22 -6.37 19.72
C THR A 607 15.83 -5.64 18.43
N GLN A 608 15.99 -4.32 18.41
CA GLN A 608 15.65 -3.41 17.31
C GLN A 608 15.78 -4.00 15.89
N PRO A 609 14.92 -3.57 14.93
CA PRO A 609 14.95 -4.05 13.55
C PRO A 609 16.38 -4.06 12.99
N PRO A 610 16.76 -5.10 12.23
CA PRO A 610 18.14 -5.32 11.84
C PRO A 610 18.71 -4.09 11.12
N LYS A 611 19.82 -3.53 11.65
CA LYS A 611 20.65 -2.57 10.92
C LYS A 611 21.02 -3.22 9.59
N THR A 612 20.59 -2.62 8.49
CA THR A 612 21.00 -3.01 7.13
C THR A 612 22.52 -3.17 7.10
N ARG A 613 23.00 -4.41 6.98
CA ARG A 613 24.42 -4.69 6.74
C ARG A 613 24.79 -3.97 5.44
N LYS A 614 25.68 -2.98 5.53
CA LYS A 614 26.32 -2.37 4.36
C LYS A 614 26.95 -3.51 3.57
N ILE A 615 26.43 -3.77 2.38
CA ILE A 615 27.08 -4.64 1.38
C ILE A 615 28.44 -3.99 1.11
N LYS A 616 29.52 -4.62 1.56
CA LYS A 616 30.87 -4.25 1.14
C LYS A 616 30.94 -4.50 -0.36
N LYS A 617 30.92 -3.43 -1.17
CA LYS A 617 31.33 -3.51 -2.57
C LYS A 617 32.78 -4.01 -2.59
N LYS A 618 33.01 -5.17 -3.20
CA LYS A 618 34.31 -5.50 -3.79
C LYS A 618 34.38 -4.84 -5.15
#